data_AF-A0A5N5ZGP3-F1
#
_entry.id   AF-A0A5N5ZGP3-F1
#
_cell.length_a   1.000
_cell.length_b   1.000
_cell.length_c   1.000
_cell.angle_alpha   90.00
_cell.angle_beta   90.00
_cell.angle_gamma   90.00
#
_symmetry.space_group_name_H-M   'P 1'
#
loop_
_entity.id
_entity.type
_entity.pdbx_description
1 polymer ?
#
loop_
_entity_poly.entity_id
_entity_poly.type
_entity_poly.pdbx_seq_one_letter_code
_entity_poly.pdbx_strand_id
1 'polypeptide(L)'
;MVKNRDSYGLMDIMLYISIAVIGIFIYIKFFKSNTESTGIPKRSAQKYQTIDDEFNAKRKAKQERIDRILEKINEKGVDSLTSKEKALLDEYSNAN
;
A
#
# COMPACT_ATOMS: atom_id res chain seq x y z
N MET A 1 -23.12 47.27 29.32
CA MET A 1 -22.53 46.90 28.02
C MET A 1 -21.31 46.02 28.25
N VAL A 2 -21.46 44.70 28.25
CA VAL A 2 -20.32 43.77 28.28
C VAL A 2 -20.12 43.28 26.85
N LYS A 3 -19.14 43.88 26.16
CA LYS A 3 -18.77 43.50 24.80
C LYS A 3 -18.10 42.14 24.88
N ASN A 4 -18.83 41.12 24.44
CA ASN A 4 -18.40 39.72 24.34
C ASN A 4 -17.12 39.65 23.48
N ARG A 5 -15.97 39.65 24.16
CA ARG A 5 -14.63 39.79 23.58
C ARG A 5 -13.99 38.42 23.28
N ASP A 6 -14.59 37.37 23.81
CA ASP A 6 -14.01 36.02 23.84
C ASP A 6 -14.36 35.21 22.57
N SER A 7 -15.30 35.69 21.75
CA SER A 7 -15.75 34.99 20.54
C SER A 7 -14.72 35.04 19.40
N TYR A 8 -13.84 36.04 19.37
CA TYR A 8 -12.84 36.18 18.31
C TYR A 8 -11.60 35.31 18.55
N GLY A 9 -11.22 35.11 19.82
CA GLY A 9 -10.05 34.30 20.16
C GLY A 9 -10.17 32.84 19.71
N LEU A 10 -11.36 32.26 19.77
CA LEU A 10 -11.60 30.89 19.27
C LEU A 10 -11.56 30.80 17.74
N MET A 11 -12.06 31.82 17.04
CA MET A 11 -12.05 31.87 15.57
C MET A 11 -10.63 32.00 15.04
N ASP A 12 -9.80 32.82 15.69
CA ASP A 12 -8.39 33.01 15.34
C ASP A 12 -7.59 31.71 15.55
N ILE A 13 -7.89 30.97 16.63
CA ILE A 13 -7.28 29.66 16.89
C ILE A 13 -7.69 28.62 15.83
N MET A 14 -8.97 28.58 15.44
CA MET A 14 -9.45 27.65 14.40
C MET A 14 -8.84 27.97 13.03
N LEU A 15 -8.67 29.25 12.70
CA LEU A 15 -8.00 29.68 11.47
C LEU A 15 -6.54 29.19 11.45
N TYR A 16 -5.81 29.35 12.56
CA TYR A 16 -4.42 28.90 12.66
C TYR A 16 -4.29 27.37 12.57
N ILE A 17 -5.18 26.63 13.24
CA ILE A 17 -5.20 25.16 13.20
C ILE A 17 -5.46 24.67 11.76
N SER A 18 -6.38 25.29 11.03
CA SER A 18 -6.69 24.90 9.65
C SER A 18 -5.49 25.06 8.72
N ILE A 19 -4.75 26.17 8.84
CA ILE A 19 -3.54 26.46 8.06
C ILE A 19 -2.42 25.47 8.42
N ALA A 20 -2.25 25.17 9.71
CA ALA A 20 -1.25 24.21 10.18
C ALA A 20 -1.52 22.79 9.67
N VAL A 21 -2.79 22.34 9.66
CA VAL A 21 -3.18 21.01 9.16
C VAL A 21 -2.92 20.88 7.65
N ILE A 22 -3.27 21.90 6.87
CA ILE A 22 -3.00 21.94 5.42
C ILE A 22 -1.50 21.95 5.15
N GLY A 23 -0.73 22.74 5.91
CA GLY A 23 0.73 22.77 5.84
C GLY A 23 1.39 21.42 6.13
N ILE A 24 0.93 20.72 7.17
CA ILE A 24 1.41 19.37 7.51
C ILE A 24 1.06 18.37 6.40
N PHE A 25 -0.14 18.43 5.83
CA PHE A 25 -0.56 17.54 4.76
C PHE A 25 0.30 17.72 3.49
N ILE A 26 0.55 18.97 3.09
CA ILE A 26 1.44 19.30 1.97
C ILE A 26 2.87 18.89 2.27
N TYR A 27 3.37 19.16 3.49
CA TYR A 27 4.70 18.76 3.92
C TYR A 27 4.90 17.25 3.85
N ILE A 28 3.94 16.44 4.34
CA ILE A 28 4.01 14.97 4.26
C ILE A 28 3.98 14.48 2.82
N LYS A 29 3.10 15.03 1.97
CA LYS A 29 2.99 14.65 0.56
C LYS A 29 4.24 15.02 -0.24
N PHE A 30 4.82 16.19 0.01
CA PHE A 30 6.03 16.69 -0.63
C PHE A 30 7.30 15.97 -0.13
N PHE A 31 7.40 15.71 1.17
CA PHE A 31 8.51 14.94 1.75
C PHE A 31 8.47 13.46 1.31
N LYS A 32 7.27 12.91 1.12
CA LYS A 32 7.09 11.53 0.62
C LYS A 32 7.26 11.40 -0.90
N SER A 33 7.21 12.49 -1.68
CA SER A 33 7.43 12.44 -3.14
C SER A 33 8.90 12.50 -3.54
N ASN A 34 9.82 12.80 -2.62
CA ASN A 34 11.25 12.98 -2.90
C ASN A 34 12.16 11.89 -2.31
N THR A 35 11.60 10.81 -1.76
CA THR A 35 12.36 9.63 -1.33
C THR A 35 11.99 8.46 -2.24
N GLU A 36 12.74 8.33 -3.32
CA GLU A 36 13.03 7.01 -3.85
C GLU A 36 13.70 6.20 -2.74
N SER A 37 13.09 5.05 -2.41
CA SER A 37 13.67 3.88 -1.76
C SER A 37 15.13 4.00 -1.27
N THR A 38 15.34 4.55 -0.07
CA THR A 38 16.57 4.29 0.68
C THR A 38 16.20 3.79 2.06
N GLY A 39 16.42 2.49 2.25
CA GLY A 39 16.11 1.74 3.45
C GLY A 39 16.75 2.36 4.69
N ILE A 40 15.91 2.64 5.69
CA ILE A 40 16.36 2.93 7.04
C ILE A 40 16.53 1.57 7.75
N PRO A 41 17.73 1.20 8.22
CA PRO A 41 17.94 -0.06 8.91
C PRO A 41 17.34 0.04 10.31
N LYS A 42 16.09 -0.41 10.47
CA LYS A 42 15.46 -0.63 11.78
C LYS A 42 16.12 -1.81 12.47
N ARG A 43 17.27 -1.56 13.12
CA ARG A 43 17.92 -2.45 14.09
C ARG A 43 17.07 -2.59 15.36
N SER A 44 15.94 -3.28 15.25
CA SER A 44 15.18 -3.85 16.38
C SER A 44 13.95 -4.68 15.97
N ALA A 45 13.67 -4.84 14.66
CA ALA A 45 12.49 -5.57 14.14
C ALA A 45 12.80 -6.94 13.50
N GLN A 46 14.00 -7.49 13.74
CA GLN A 46 14.59 -8.57 12.94
C GLN A 46 13.90 -9.95 13.05
N LYS A 47 12.93 -10.14 13.96
CA LYS A 47 12.22 -11.42 14.11
C LYS A 47 10.77 -11.41 13.60
N TYR A 48 10.18 -10.23 13.43
CA TYR A 48 8.78 -10.10 12.97
C TYR A 48 8.69 -9.63 11.51
N GLN A 49 9.67 -8.88 10.99
CA GLN A 49 9.66 -8.47 9.56
C GLN A 49 9.90 -9.63 8.59
N THR A 50 10.67 -10.64 8.98
CA THR A 50 11.01 -11.76 8.09
C THR A 50 9.81 -12.63 7.73
N ILE A 51 8.81 -12.78 8.62
CA ILE A 51 7.63 -13.60 8.33
C ILE A 51 6.71 -12.88 7.34
N ASP A 52 6.46 -11.59 7.56
CA ASP A 52 5.56 -10.79 6.72
C ASP A 52 6.17 -10.59 5.32
N ASP A 53 7.47 -10.29 5.23
CA ASP A 53 8.15 -10.10 3.95
C ASP A 53 8.23 -11.41 3.15
N GLU A 54 8.48 -12.55 3.81
CA GLU A 54 8.50 -13.85 3.15
C GLU A 54 7.09 -14.27 2.69
N PHE A 55 6.06 -13.98 3.48
CA PHE A 55 4.66 -14.23 3.10
C PHE A 55 4.25 -13.38 1.90
N ASN A 56 4.59 -12.08 1.92
CA ASN A 56 4.33 -11.15 0.83
C ASN A 56 5.05 -11.57 -0.46
N ALA A 57 6.33 -11.97 -0.35
CA ALA A 57 7.11 -12.46 -1.48
C ALA A 57 6.51 -13.75 -2.08
N LYS A 58 6.08 -14.70 -1.24
CA LYS A 58 5.42 -15.94 -1.69
C LYS A 58 4.09 -15.66 -2.37
N ARG A 59 3.27 -14.76 -1.83
CA ARG A 59 1.99 -14.35 -2.45
C ARG A 59 2.22 -13.70 -3.80
N LYS A 60 3.18 -12.77 -3.88
CA LYS A 60 3.56 -12.11 -5.13
C LYS A 60 4.06 -13.11 -6.17
N ALA A 61 4.97 -14.01 -5.80
CA ALA A 61 5.47 -15.05 -6.69
C ALA A 61 4.36 -16.01 -7.16
N LYS A 62 3.36 -16.30 -6.33
CA LYS A 62 2.17 -17.09 -6.73
C LYS A 62 1.32 -16.31 -7.72
N GLN A 63 1.06 -15.03 -7.47
CA GLN A 63 0.30 -14.17 -8.38
C GLN A 63 0.99 -14.06 -9.75
N GLU A 64 2.29 -13.79 -9.78
CA GLU A 64 3.06 -13.72 -11.02
C GLU A 64 3.03 -15.04 -11.81
N ARG A 65 2.93 -16.20 -11.14
CA ARG A 65 2.75 -17.50 -11.82
C ARG A 65 1.37 -17.60 -12.47
N ILE A 66 0.32 -17.17 -11.77
CA ILE A 66 -1.04 -17.14 -12.30
C ILE A 66 -1.13 -16.19 -13.50
N ASP A 67 -0.56 -14.99 -13.38
CA ASP A 67 -0.59 -13.99 -14.45
C ASP A 67 0.06 -14.52 -15.74
N ARG A 68 1.21 -15.20 -15.63
CA ARG A 68 1.86 -15.86 -16.77
C ARG A 68 1.01 -16.97 -17.38
N ILE A 69 0.27 -17.72 -16.55
CA ILE A 69 -0.66 -18.76 -17.03
C ILE A 69 -1.80 -18.10 -17.81
N LEU A 70 -2.39 -17.02 -17.28
CA LEU A 70 -3.45 -16.27 -17.94
C LEU A 70 -2.98 -15.66 -19.27
N GLU A 71 -1.77 -15.11 -19.32
CA GLU A 71 -1.15 -14.59 -20.54
C GLU A 71 -0.98 -15.70 -21.59
N LYS A 72 -0.49 -16.87 -21.16
CA LYS A 72 -0.36 -18.04 -22.02
C LYS A 72 -1.70 -18.54 -22.57
N ILE A 73 -2.76 -18.54 -21.74
CA ILE A 73 -4.14 -18.85 -22.19
C ILE A 73 -4.61 -17.81 -23.21
N ASN A 74 -4.33 -16.54 -22.97
CA ASN A 74 -4.72 -15.46 -23.87
C ASN A 74 -4.03 -15.57 -25.24
N GLU A 75 -2.75 -15.94 -25.27
CA GLU A 75 -1.99 -16.09 -26.52
C GLU A 75 -2.25 -17.41 -27.26
N LYS A 76 -2.35 -18.53 -26.52
CA LYS A 76 -2.30 -19.89 -27.08
C LYS A 76 -3.51 -20.76 -26.76
N GLY A 77 -4.45 -20.25 -25.98
CA GLY A 77 -5.63 -20.99 -25.52
C GLY A 77 -5.36 -21.88 -24.30
N VAL A 78 -6.45 -22.36 -23.69
CA VAL A 78 -6.45 -23.18 -22.46
C VAL A 78 -5.73 -24.52 -22.66
N ASP A 79 -5.78 -25.08 -23.87
CA ASP A 79 -5.17 -26.37 -24.18
C ASP A 79 -3.63 -26.34 -24.17
N SER A 80 -3.04 -25.13 -24.18
CA SER A 80 -1.59 -24.95 -24.10
C SER A 80 -1.02 -25.14 -22.70
N LEU A 81 -1.87 -25.25 -21.67
CA LEU A 81 -1.47 -25.40 -20.29
C LEU A 81 -0.96 -26.81 -19.98
N THR A 82 0.14 -26.87 -19.24
CA THR A 82 0.62 -28.11 -18.64
C THR A 82 -0.28 -28.55 -17.49
N SER A 83 -0.24 -29.83 -17.13
CA SER A 83 -1.03 -30.36 -16.02
C SER A 83 -0.76 -29.64 -14.68
N LYS A 84 0.46 -29.13 -14.49
CA LYS A 84 0.83 -28.33 -13.30
C LYS A 84 0.21 -26.93 -13.32
N GLU A 85 0.21 -26.27 -14.48
CA GLU A 85 -0.40 -24.95 -14.65
C GLU A 85 -1.92 -25.03 -14.47
N LYS A 86 -2.54 -26.09 -15.00
CA LYS A 86 -3.97 -26.36 -14.82
C LYS A 86 -4.33 -26.54 -13.35
N ALA A 87 -3.58 -27.38 -12.62
CA ALA A 87 -3.80 -27.57 -11.19
C ALA A 87 -3.62 -26.27 -10.38
N LEU A 88 -2.66 -25.42 -10.75
CA LEU A 88 -2.46 -24.12 -10.10
C LEU A 88 -3.62 -23.15 -10.35
N LEU A 89 -4.17 -23.16 -11.57
CA LEU A 89 -5.31 -22.35 -11.96
C LEU A 89 -6.60 -22.82 -11.25
N ASP A 90 -6.79 -24.13 -11.15
CA ASP A 90 -7.91 -24.74 -10.40
C ASP A 90 -7.82 -24.39 -8.91
N GLU A 91 -6.61 -24.42 -8.32
CA GLU A 91 -6.37 -23.98 -6.95
C GLU A 91 -6.70 -22.49 -6.76
N TYR A 92 -6.32 -21.65 -7.72
CA TYR A 92 -6.63 -20.21 -7.69
C TYR A 92 -8.12 -19.94 -7.80
N SER A 93 -8.82 -20.63 -8.71
CA SER A 93 -10.27 -20.50 -8.90
C SER A 93 -11.09 -20.99 -7.71
N ASN A 94 -10.60 -21.95 -6.94
CA ASN A 94 -11.29 -22.44 -5.74
C ASN A 94 -10.98 -21.61 -4.48
N ALA A 95 -9.85 -20.88 -4.47
CA ALA A 95 -9.43 -20.06 -3.34
C ALA A 95 -10.08 -18.67 -3.31
N ASN A 96 -10.80 -18.28 -4.37
CA ASN A 96 -11.45 -16.98 -4.55
C ASN A 96 -12.92 -17.16 -4.92
#